data_AF-A0A8D8CMJ3-F1
#
_entry.id   AF-A0A8D8CMJ3-F1
#
_cell.length_a   1.000
_cell.length_b   1.000
_cell.length_c   1.000
_cell.angle_alpha   90.00
_cell.angle_beta   90.00
_cell.angle_gamma   90.00
#
_symmetry.space_group_name_H-M   'P 1'
#
loop_
_entity.id
_entity.type
_entity.pdbx_description
1 polymer ?
#
loop_
_entity_poly.entity_id
_entity_poly.type
_entity_poly.pdbx_seq_one_letter_code
_entity_poly.pdbx_strand_id
1 'polypeptide(L)'
;MSEEATTAAGLPPKEDYIQKRLNKILENRIDSDRETLDALTDLSQFYTENTLQSRRNLRSQIERRSLAINENFLAAFREVKLALDDICGDIDAVSDSVDSMKNLLSSTEAQQKELIQQANTLQEDNNKLLLQQRIATGFLSRFQLSVTEHQTLYGATRDEPITAEFFNVLDHVQLIHADCRTLLQSGYQTAALDIMEEMTLHQEAALERLYRWTQSHCRNVDANEIGMLVIQGMARLQERPVLFKYVID
;
A
#
# COMPACT_ATOMS: atom_id res chain seq x y z
N MET A 1 -118.26 53.40 50.94
CA MET A 1 -118.05 52.58 52.15
C MET A 1 -116.62 52.05 52.01
N SER A 2 -115.59 52.83 52.38
CA SER A 2 -115.10 53.04 53.76
C SER A 2 -114.77 51.70 54.41
N GLU A 3 -113.61 51.39 54.97
CA GLU A 3 -112.28 52.00 55.17
C GLU A 3 -111.42 50.84 55.77
N GLU A 4 -110.15 51.10 56.13
CA GLU A 4 -109.13 50.21 56.75
C GLU A 4 -108.20 49.48 55.76
N ALA A 5 -106.87 49.52 55.87
CA ALA A 5 -105.99 50.26 56.77
C ALA A 5 -104.58 50.34 56.15
N THR A 6 -103.94 51.47 56.41
CA THR A 6 -102.55 51.84 56.09
C THR A 6 -101.55 51.10 57.00
N THR A 7 -100.27 51.16 56.60
CA THR A 7 -99.02 50.98 57.38
C THR A 7 -98.58 49.52 57.62
N ALA A 8 -97.32 49.13 57.45
CA ALA A 8 -96.08 49.89 57.37
C ALA A 8 -95.01 49.12 56.57
N ALA A 9 -94.08 49.91 56.02
CA ALA A 9 -92.89 49.49 55.31
C ALA A 9 -92.01 48.52 56.14
N GLY A 10 -91.75 47.35 55.58
CA GLY A 10 -90.64 46.48 55.98
C GLY A 10 -89.60 46.47 54.86
N LEU A 11 -88.37 46.91 55.18
CA LEU A 11 -87.18 46.77 54.33
C LEU A 11 -87.14 45.39 53.65
N PRO A 12 -86.81 45.28 52.35
CA PRO A 12 -86.48 43.97 51.78
C PRO A 12 -85.28 43.38 52.55
N PRO A 13 -85.33 42.08 52.90
CA PRO A 13 -84.45 41.49 53.89
C PRO A 13 -83.03 41.44 53.34
N LYS A 14 -82.10 42.12 54.00
CA LYS A 14 -80.65 41.99 53.73
C LYS A 14 -80.19 40.51 53.79
N GLU A 15 -80.89 39.66 54.55
CA GLU A 15 -80.64 38.22 54.66
C GLU A 15 -80.72 37.48 53.32
N ASP A 16 -81.71 37.78 52.48
CA ASP A 16 -81.92 37.04 51.23
C ASP A 16 -80.84 37.37 50.17
N TYR A 17 -80.28 38.58 50.23
CA TYR A 17 -79.14 39.00 49.41
C TYR A 17 -77.83 38.35 49.89
N ILE A 18 -77.63 38.27 51.21
CA ILE A 18 -76.45 37.64 51.82
C ILE A 18 -76.48 36.13 51.57
N GLN A 19 -77.64 35.48 51.74
CA GLN A 19 -77.83 34.05 51.46
C GLN A 19 -77.60 33.74 49.99
N LYS A 20 -78.09 34.56 49.05
CA LYS A 20 -77.79 34.42 47.62
C LYS A 20 -76.30 34.59 47.30
N ARG A 21 -75.62 35.54 47.93
CA ARG A 21 -74.15 35.70 47.77
C ARG A 21 -73.38 34.52 48.39
N LEU A 22 -73.79 34.06 49.56
CA LEU A 22 -73.19 32.92 50.26
C LEU A 22 -73.32 31.64 49.44
N ASN A 23 -74.53 31.34 48.96
CA ASN A 23 -74.79 30.20 48.09
C ASN A 23 -73.98 30.30 46.80
N LYS A 24 -73.88 31.48 46.19
CA LYS A 24 -73.06 31.69 44.98
C LYS A 24 -71.55 31.52 45.23
N ILE A 25 -71.06 31.83 46.43
CA ILE A 25 -69.66 31.60 46.83
C ILE A 25 -69.42 30.12 47.10
N LEU A 26 -70.35 29.44 47.76
CA LEU A 26 -70.30 28.01 48.05
C LEU A 26 -70.43 27.14 46.79
N GLU A 27 -71.26 27.58 45.82
CA GLU A 27 -71.40 26.95 44.50
C GLU A 27 -70.11 27.04 43.67
N ASN A 28 -69.29 28.06 43.91
CA ASN A 28 -68.04 28.28 43.17
C ASN A 28 -66.92 27.30 43.55
N ARG A 29 -67.17 26.37 44.49
CA ARG A 29 -66.34 25.21 44.87
C ARG A 29 -64.81 25.39 44.75
N ILE A 30 -64.32 26.50 45.26
CA ILE A 30 -62.91 26.91 45.17
C ILE A 30 -61.99 25.89 45.88
N ASP A 31 -62.52 25.18 46.87
CA ASP A 31 -61.79 24.15 47.63
C ASP A 31 -61.57 22.84 46.85
N SER A 32 -62.31 22.61 45.76
CA SER A 32 -62.22 21.37 44.97
C SER A 32 -61.31 21.47 43.76
N ASP A 33 -60.94 22.68 43.37
CA ASP A 33 -60.12 22.93 42.19
C ASP A 33 -58.65 23.15 42.59
N ARG A 34 -57.87 22.08 42.50
CA ARG A 34 -56.48 22.04 42.95
C ARG A 34 -55.58 23.04 42.22
N GLU A 35 -55.84 23.28 40.94
CA GLU A 35 -55.08 24.27 40.16
C GLU A 35 -55.34 25.69 40.67
N THR A 36 -56.58 25.99 41.07
CA THR A 36 -56.90 27.30 41.65
C THR A 36 -56.29 27.47 43.04
N LEU A 37 -56.26 26.43 43.86
CA LEU A 37 -55.61 26.44 45.17
C LEU A 37 -54.10 26.62 45.06
N ASP A 38 -53.45 25.95 44.11
CA ASP A 38 -52.01 26.10 43.87
C ASP A 38 -51.71 27.51 43.33
N ALA A 39 -52.50 28.03 42.39
CA ALA A 39 -52.37 29.40 41.88
C ALA A 39 -52.59 30.46 42.97
N LEU A 40 -53.54 30.25 43.88
CA LEU A 40 -53.79 31.12 45.03
C LEU A 40 -52.65 31.02 46.06
N THR A 41 -52.08 29.84 46.25
CA THR A 41 -50.91 29.63 47.12
C THR A 41 -49.69 30.36 46.56
N ASP A 42 -49.44 30.27 45.26
CA ASP A 42 -48.38 31.02 44.59
C ASP A 42 -48.63 32.54 44.63
N LEU A 43 -49.88 32.97 44.45
CA LEU A 43 -50.29 34.37 44.58
C LEU A 43 -50.00 34.90 45.99
N SER A 44 -50.27 34.09 47.02
CA SER A 44 -50.07 34.45 48.42
C SER A 44 -48.60 34.68 48.80
N GLN A 45 -47.65 34.09 48.07
CA GLN A 45 -46.22 34.29 48.31
C GLN A 45 -45.75 35.72 48.04
N PHE A 46 -46.44 36.45 47.16
CA PHE A 46 -46.05 37.81 46.76
C PHE A 46 -47.14 38.86 46.94
N TYR A 47 -48.40 38.46 47.11
CA TYR A 47 -49.51 39.35 47.41
C TYR A 47 -49.81 39.35 48.92
N THR A 48 -48.99 40.06 49.68
CA THR A 48 -49.07 40.09 51.16
C THR A 48 -50.07 41.12 51.71
N GLU A 49 -50.32 42.21 50.99
CA GLU A 49 -51.21 43.29 51.44
C GLU A 49 -52.37 43.57 50.46
N ASN A 50 -53.60 43.38 50.94
CA ASN A 50 -54.83 43.63 50.17
C ASN A 50 -55.25 45.11 50.22
N THR A 51 -54.45 45.98 49.61
CA THR A 51 -54.82 47.39 49.41
C THR A 51 -55.50 47.61 48.06
N LEU A 52 -56.24 48.72 47.92
CA LEU A 52 -56.93 49.09 46.67
C LEU A 52 -55.93 49.28 45.51
N GLN A 53 -54.71 49.71 45.83
CA GLN A 53 -53.60 49.89 44.89
C GLN A 53 -52.96 48.55 44.52
N SER A 54 -52.75 47.65 45.49
CA SER A 54 -52.29 46.28 45.24
C SER A 54 -53.27 45.53 44.32
N ARG A 55 -54.57 45.66 44.54
CA ARG A 55 -55.62 45.03 43.71
C ARG A 55 -55.63 45.55 42.27
N ARG A 56 -55.43 46.86 42.07
CA ARG A 56 -55.32 47.48 40.74
C ARG A 56 -54.05 47.06 39.99
N ASN A 57 -52.95 46.85 40.72
CA ASN A 57 -51.65 46.52 40.14
C ASN A 57 -51.36 45.01 40.03
N LEU A 58 -52.22 44.15 40.59
CA LEU A 58 -52.02 42.70 40.68
C LEU A 58 -51.74 42.05 39.31
N ARG A 59 -52.54 42.40 38.30
CA ARG A 59 -52.35 41.92 36.93
C ARG A 59 -50.97 42.29 36.38
N SER A 60 -50.57 43.55 36.55
CA SER A 60 -49.27 44.04 36.08
C SER A 60 -48.11 43.34 36.82
N GLN A 61 -48.25 43.05 38.11
CA GLN A 61 -47.25 42.29 38.86
C GLN A 61 -47.14 40.84 38.41
N ILE A 62 -48.29 40.17 38.17
CA ILE A 62 -48.32 38.79 37.65
C ILE A 62 -47.68 38.74 36.25
N GLU A 63 -48.05 39.66 35.37
CA GLU A 63 -47.48 39.76 34.01
C GLU A 63 -45.96 39.99 34.08
N ARG A 64 -45.49 40.88 34.97
CA ARG A 64 -44.05 41.15 35.14
C ARG A 64 -43.29 39.96 35.69
N ARG A 65 -43.86 39.20 36.63
CA ARG A 65 -43.26 37.97 37.16
C ARG A 65 -43.23 36.88 36.10
N SER A 66 -44.30 36.70 35.33
CA SER A 66 -44.35 35.77 34.21
C SER A 66 -43.28 36.09 33.17
N LEU A 67 -43.12 37.38 32.83
CA LEU A 67 -42.08 37.85 31.91
C LEU A 67 -40.68 37.55 32.45
N ALA A 68 -40.41 37.81 33.74
CA ALA A 68 -39.14 37.50 34.38
C ALA A 68 -38.84 35.99 34.42
N ILE A 69 -39.84 35.14 34.68
CA ILE A 69 -39.67 33.68 34.63
C ILE A 69 -39.34 33.22 33.22
N ASN A 70 -40.05 33.74 32.22
CA ASN A 70 -39.81 33.42 30.82
C ASN A 70 -38.42 33.89 30.38
N GLU A 71 -37.97 35.09 30.78
CA GLU A 71 -36.61 35.57 30.51
C GLU A 71 -35.55 34.66 31.13
N ASN A 72 -35.72 34.25 32.39
CA ASN A 72 -34.80 33.32 33.06
C ASN A 72 -34.78 31.95 32.38
N PHE A 73 -35.94 31.44 31.98
CA PHE A 73 -36.04 30.19 31.24
C PHE A 73 -35.32 30.29 29.88
N LEU A 74 -35.52 31.39 29.16
CA LEU A 74 -34.88 31.63 27.86
C LEU A 74 -33.36 31.76 28.02
N ALA A 75 -32.89 32.40 29.08
CA ALA A 75 -31.46 32.51 29.40
C ALA A 75 -30.84 31.13 29.68
N ALA A 76 -31.45 30.34 30.56
CA ALA A 76 -30.97 28.98 30.87
C ALA A 76 -31.03 28.06 29.65
N PHE A 77 -32.12 28.13 28.87
CA PHE A 77 -32.27 27.31 27.66
C PHE A 77 -31.26 27.71 26.58
N ARG A 78 -30.87 28.98 26.52
CA ARG A 78 -29.84 29.45 25.59
C ARG A 78 -28.49 28.79 25.85
N GLU A 79 -28.10 28.63 27.12
CA GLU A 79 -26.85 27.93 27.48
C GLU A 79 -26.87 26.48 27.01
N VAL A 80 -27.98 25.78 27.25
CA VAL A 80 -28.17 24.39 26.77
C VAL A 80 -28.11 24.31 25.25
N LYS A 81 -28.74 25.27 24.54
CA LYS A 81 -28.72 25.33 23.08
C LYS A 81 -27.31 25.55 22.55
N LEU A 82 -26.54 26.45 23.16
CA LEU A 82 -25.14 26.68 22.76
C LEU A 82 -24.29 25.44 22.96
N ALA A 83 -24.41 24.76 24.12
CA ALA A 83 -23.69 23.52 24.36
C ALA A 83 -24.08 22.41 23.36
N LEU A 84 -25.36 22.34 22.96
CA LEU A 84 -25.81 21.39 21.95
C LEU A 84 -25.28 21.73 20.55
N ASP A 85 -25.25 23.02 20.18
CA ASP A 85 -24.65 23.46 18.92
C ASP A 85 -23.16 23.11 18.86
N ASP A 86 -22.43 23.31 19.97
CA ASP A 86 -21.01 22.98 20.05
C ASP A 86 -20.80 21.47 19.85
N ILE A 87 -21.62 20.62 20.49
CA ILE A 87 -21.57 19.16 20.29
C ILE A 87 -21.88 18.79 18.83
N CYS A 88 -22.88 19.41 18.21
CA CYS A 88 -23.18 19.19 16.80
C CYS A 88 -21.99 19.59 15.91
N GLY A 89 -21.36 20.72 16.19
CA GLY A 89 -20.15 21.16 15.49
C GLY A 89 -18.98 20.20 15.66
N ASP A 90 -18.77 19.67 16.87
CA ASP A 90 -17.75 18.66 17.14
C ASP A 90 -18.03 17.35 16.38
N ILE A 91 -19.29 16.92 16.31
CA ILE A 91 -19.70 15.74 15.54
C ILE A 91 -19.43 15.94 14.05
N ASP A 92 -19.79 17.10 13.50
CA ASP A 92 -19.54 17.43 12.10
C ASP A 92 -18.03 17.44 11.81
N ALA A 93 -17.21 18.04 12.70
CA ALA A 93 -15.76 18.04 12.58
C ALA A 93 -15.15 16.62 12.63
N VAL A 94 -15.69 15.75 13.50
CA VAL A 94 -15.28 14.34 13.56
C VAL A 94 -15.68 13.61 12.28
N SER A 95 -16.88 13.87 11.74
CA SER A 95 -17.33 13.27 10.47
C SER A 95 -16.41 13.67 9.32
N ASP A 96 -16.08 14.95 9.21
CA ASP A 96 -15.18 15.48 8.19
C ASP A 96 -13.77 14.87 8.31
N SER A 97 -13.29 14.67 9.55
CA SER A 97 -12.01 14.01 9.81
C SER A 97 -12.02 12.54 9.39
N VAL A 98 -13.09 11.82 9.70
CA VAL A 98 -13.26 10.41 9.30
C VAL A 98 -13.31 10.27 7.78
N ASP A 99 -14.06 11.13 7.09
CA ASP A 99 -14.12 11.13 5.63
C ASP A 99 -12.77 11.47 5.00
N SER A 100 -12.05 12.44 5.57
CA SER A 100 -10.68 12.79 5.14
C SER A 100 -9.72 11.61 5.31
N MET A 101 -9.75 10.93 6.46
CA MET A 101 -8.93 9.74 6.71
C MET A 101 -9.29 8.59 5.77
N LYS A 102 -10.57 8.37 5.50
CA LYS A 102 -11.04 7.34 4.58
C LYS A 102 -10.58 7.59 3.15
N ASN A 103 -10.62 8.85 2.70
CA ASN A 103 -10.13 9.25 1.38
C ASN A 103 -8.61 9.06 1.28
N LEU A 104 -7.85 9.46 2.31
CA LEU A 104 -6.41 9.25 2.35
C LEU A 104 -6.04 7.77 2.34
N LEU A 105 -6.76 6.94 3.11
CA LEU A 105 -6.55 5.49 3.16
C LEU A 105 -6.82 4.86 1.79
N SER A 106 -7.95 5.17 1.16
CA SER A 106 -8.30 4.69 -0.18
C SER A 106 -7.25 5.09 -1.22
N SER A 107 -6.76 6.33 -1.17
CA SER A 107 -5.69 6.78 -2.07
C SER A 107 -4.37 6.06 -1.82
N THR A 108 -4.03 5.78 -0.55
CA THR A 108 -2.81 5.06 -0.18
C THR A 108 -2.89 3.60 -0.60
N GLU A 109 -4.04 2.94 -0.43
CA GLU A 109 -4.28 1.57 -0.89
C GLU A 109 -4.13 1.46 -2.41
N ALA A 110 -4.67 2.44 -3.16
CA ALA A 110 -4.51 2.49 -4.61
C ALA A 110 -3.03 2.63 -5.03
N GLN A 111 -2.29 3.54 -4.40
CA GLN A 111 -0.85 3.71 -4.64
C GLN A 111 -0.05 2.46 -4.27
N GLN A 112 -0.36 1.83 -3.13
CA GLN A 112 0.29 0.60 -2.71
C GLN A 112 0.05 -0.52 -3.72
N LYS A 113 -1.17 -0.66 -4.24
CA LYS A 113 -1.49 -1.66 -5.25
C LYS A 113 -0.71 -1.44 -6.54
N GLU A 114 -0.57 -0.19 -6.98
CA GLU A 114 0.24 0.17 -8.14
C GLU A 114 1.73 -0.17 -7.91
N LEU A 115 2.29 0.21 -6.76
CA LEU A 115 3.68 -0.12 -6.39
C LEU A 115 3.92 -1.62 -6.33
N ILE A 116 2.99 -2.40 -5.78
CA ILE A 116 3.06 -3.88 -5.77
C ILE A 116 3.05 -4.42 -7.19
N GLN A 117 2.19 -3.90 -8.07
CA GLN A 117 2.15 -4.33 -9.46
C GLN A 117 3.47 -4.03 -10.18
N GLN A 118 4.01 -2.81 -10.02
CA GLN A 118 5.31 -2.43 -10.58
C GLN A 118 6.44 -3.32 -10.04
N ALA A 119 6.48 -3.57 -8.73
CA ALA A 119 7.47 -4.45 -8.11
C ALA A 119 7.39 -5.89 -8.65
N ASN A 120 6.18 -6.43 -8.84
CA ASN A 120 5.99 -7.76 -9.42
C ASN A 120 6.47 -7.82 -10.86
N THR A 121 6.14 -6.82 -11.70
CA THR A 121 6.63 -6.78 -13.08
C THR A 121 8.15 -6.71 -13.14
N LEU A 122 8.76 -5.89 -12.27
CA LEU A 122 10.21 -5.76 -12.19
C LEU A 122 10.87 -7.07 -11.72
N GLN A 123 10.24 -7.79 -10.79
CA GLN A 123 10.72 -9.09 -10.33
C GLN A 123 10.64 -10.15 -11.43
N GLU A 124 9.56 -10.18 -12.21
CA GLU A 124 9.43 -11.09 -13.36
C GLU A 124 10.50 -10.81 -14.41
N ASP A 125 10.74 -9.54 -14.74
CA ASP A 125 11.76 -9.16 -15.71
C ASP A 125 13.18 -9.43 -15.19
N ASN A 126 13.42 -9.22 -13.90
CA ASN A 126 14.68 -9.60 -13.27
C ASN A 126 14.92 -11.11 -13.38
N ASN A 127 13.90 -11.94 -13.12
CA ASN A 127 14.00 -13.39 -13.26
C ASN A 127 14.29 -13.81 -14.71
N LYS A 128 13.67 -13.17 -15.70
CA LYS A 128 13.96 -13.40 -17.13
C LYS A 128 15.41 -13.04 -17.46
N LEU A 129 15.88 -11.88 -17.00
CA LEU A 129 17.26 -11.43 -17.22
C LEU A 129 18.28 -12.36 -16.57
N LEU A 130 18.03 -12.83 -15.34
CA LEU A 130 18.88 -13.80 -14.67
C LEU A 130 18.92 -15.14 -15.41
N LEU A 131 17.78 -15.60 -15.92
CA LEU A 131 17.73 -16.80 -16.75
C LEU A 131 18.53 -16.62 -18.05
N GLN A 132 18.33 -15.50 -18.74
CA GLN A 132 19.09 -15.16 -19.96
C GLN A 132 20.60 -15.05 -19.67
N GLN A 133 20.99 -14.42 -18.58
CA GLN A 133 22.38 -14.34 -18.14
C GLN A 133 22.94 -15.74 -17.90
N ARG A 134 22.24 -16.60 -17.15
CA ARG A 134 22.68 -17.97 -16.87
C ARG A 134 22.84 -18.78 -18.16
N ILE A 135 21.91 -18.64 -19.10
CA ILE A 135 22.00 -19.29 -20.42
C ILE A 135 23.19 -18.75 -21.20
N ALA A 136 23.37 -17.43 -21.26
CA ALA A 136 24.48 -16.79 -21.96
C ALA A 136 25.83 -17.20 -21.37
N THR A 137 25.98 -17.20 -20.03
CA THR A 137 27.21 -17.65 -19.37
C THR A 137 27.47 -19.13 -19.63
N GLY A 138 26.44 -19.98 -19.56
CA GLY A 138 26.56 -21.40 -19.92
C GLY A 138 26.98 -21.60 -21.38
N PHE A 139 26.37 -20.84 -22.29
CA PHE A 139 26.70 -20.86 -23.71
C PHE A 139 28.16 -20.45 -23.96
N LEU A 140 28.61 -19.31 -23.40
CA LEU A 140 29.98 -18.85 -23.53
C LEU A 140 30.97 -19.87 -22.95
N SER A 141 30.69 -20.45 -21.79
CA SER A 141 31.57 -21.47 -21.20
C SER A 141 31.70 -22.76 -22.01
N ARG A 142 30.70 -23.08 -22.85
CA ARG A 142 30.67 -24.31 -23.64
C ARG A 142 31.15 -24.10 -25.08
N PHE A 143 31.01 -22.90 -25.62
CA PHE A 143 31.29 -22.62 -27.04
C PHE A 143 32.40 -21.61 -27.27
N GLN A 144 33.01 -21.07 -26.22
CA GLN A 144 34.12 -20.15 -26.31
C GLN A 144 35.30 -20.65 -25.49
N LEU A 145 36.51 -20.47 -26.03
CA LEU A 145 37.74 -20.67 -25.27
C LEU A 145 37.89 -19.57 -24.23
N SER A 146 38.18 -19.94 -23.00
CA SER A 146 38.56 -18.99 -21.96
C SER A 146 39.88 -18.29 -22.32
N VAL A 147 40.09 -17.10 -21.74
CA VAL A 147 41.32 -16.32 -21.97
C VAL A 147 42.57 -17.12 -21.58
N THR A 148 42.48 -17.95 -20.55
CA THR A 148 43.55 -18.85 -20.12
C THR A 148 43.83 -19.95 -21.13
N GLU A 149 42.79 -20.57 -21.70
CA GLU A 149 42.96 -21.62 -22.71
C GLU A 149 43.55 -21.05 -24.00
N HIS A 150 43.13 -19.85 -24.39
CA HIS A 150 43.70 -19.15 -25.53
C HIS A 150 45.20 -18.86 -25.31
N GLN A 151 45.59 -18.43 -24.11
CA GLN A 151 47.00 -18.24 -23.75
C GLN A 151 47.79 -19.55 -23.78
N THR A 152 47.24 -20.66 -23.29
CA THR A 152 47.90 -21.97 -23.35
C THR A 152 48.06 -22.47 -24.80
N LEU A 153 47.08 -22.20 -25.66
CA LEU A 153 47.11 -22.62 -27.07
C LEU A 153 48.16 -21.85 -27.89
N TYR A 154 48.22 -20.53 -27.73
CA TYR A 154 49.12 -19.66 -28.50
C TYR A 154 50.48 -19.42 -27.84
N GLY A 155 50.57 -19.55 -26.52
CA GLY A 155 51.78 -19.28 -25.73
C GLY A 155 52.11 -17.79 -25.63
N ALA A 156 52.92 -17.40 -24.66
CA ALA A 156 53.44 -16.03 -24.56
C ALA A 156 54.52 -15.76 -25.63
N THR A 157 55.19 -16.81 -26.10
CA THR A 157 56.21 -16.76 -27.16
C THR A 157 56.09 -17.98 -28.08
N ARG A 158 56.52 -17.83 -29.35
CA ARG A 158 56.42 -18.89 -30.38
C ARG A 158 57.18 -20.19 -30.07
N ASP A 159 58.11 -20.15 -29.10
CA ASP A 159 59.00 -21.26 -28.73
C ASP A 159 58.73 -21.82 -27.31
N GLU A 160 57.62 -21.42 -26.67
CA GLU A 160 57.28 -21.94 -25.34
C GLU A 160 56.97 -23.46 -25.40
N PRO A 161 57.55 -24.27 -24.50
CA PRO A 161 57.45 -25.72 -24.55
C PRO A 161 56.00 -26.19 -24.39
N ILE A 162 55.63 -27.19 -25.18
CA ILE A 162 54.29 -27.79 -25.13
C ILE A 162 54.14 -28.58 -23.83
N THR A 163 53.20 -28.17 -23.00
CA THR A 163 52.83 -28.85 -21.75
C THR A 163 51.68 -29.82 -21.97
N ALA A 164 51.42 -30.71 -21.00
CA ALA A 164 50.24 -31.59 -21.05
C ALA A 164 48.91 -30.81 -21.13
N GLU A 165 48.87 -29.58 -20.59
CA GLU A 165 47.71 -28.70 -20.66
C GLU A 165 47.37 -28.28 -22.09
N PHE A 166 48.36 -28.14 -22.98
CA PHE A 166 48.11 -27.84 -24.39
C PHE A 166 47.25 -28.92 -25.05
N PHE A 167 47.51 -30.20 -24.76
CA PHE A 167 46.72 -31.30 -25.31
C PHE A 167 45.29 -31.30 -24.76
N ASN A 168 45.11 -30.95 -23.48
CA ASN A 168 43.78 -30.82 -22.87
C ASN A 168 42.98 -29.68 -23.53
N VAL A 169 43.62 -28.53 -23.80
CA VAL A 169 42.98 -27.42 -24.50
C VAL A 169 42.65 -27.79 -25.95
N LEU A 170 43.55 -28.50 -26.63
CA LEU A 170 43.30 -28.99 -27.99
C LEU A 170 42.12 -29.97 -28.04
N ASP A 171 41.99 -30.86 -27.05
CA ASP A 171 40.83 -31.74 -26.88
C ASP A 171 39.55 -30.95 -26.61
N HIS A 172 39.64 -29.88 -25.81
CA HIS A 172 38.52 -28.98 -25.59
C HIS A 172 38.07 -28.28 -26.88
N VAL A 173 38.99 -27.77 -27.70
CA VAL A 173 38.67 -27.19 -29.03
C VAL A 173 37.93 -28.20 -29.92
N GLN A 174 38.36 -29.46 -29.93
CA GLN A 174 37.69 -30.51 -30.69
C GLN A 174 36.30 -30.83 -30.15
N LEU A 175 36.13 -30.81 -28.83
CA LEU A 175 34.82 -30.98 -28.18
C LEU A 175 33.88 -29.84 -28.53
N ILE A 176 34.33 -28.58 -28.50
CA ILE A 176 33.53 -27.41 -28.92
C ILE A 176 33.10 -27.59 -30.39
N HIS A 177 34.03 -27.98 -31.27
CA HIS A 177 33.73 -28.23 -32.68
C HIS A 177 32.71 -29.37 -32.87
N ALA A 178 32.76 -30.42 -32.03
CA ALA A 178 31.78 -31.51 -32.06
C ALA A 178 30.40 -31.03 -31.56
N ASP A 179 30.36 -30.30 -30.46
CA ASP A 179 29.15 -29.72 -29.86
C ASP A 179 28.44 -28.74 -30.80
N CYS A 180 29.19 -28.04 -31.66
CA CYS A 180 28.61 -27.19 -32.71
C CYS A 180 27.68 -27.98 -33.64
N ARG A 181 27.90 -29.28 -33.86
CA ARG A 181 26.97 -30.12 -34.65
C ARG A 181 25.60 -30.22 -33.99
N THR A 182 25.55 -30.26 -32.66
CA THR A 182 24.29 -30.26 -31.89
C THR A 182 23.58 -28.91 -32.01
N LEU A 183 24.33 -27.80 -32.02
CA LEU A 183 23.81 -26.45 -32.30
C LEU A 183 23.24 -26.32 -33.72
N LEU A 184 23.92 -26.89 -34.72
CA LEU A 184 23.45 -26.98 -36.11
C LEU A 184 22.13 -27.75 -36.22
N GLN A 185 22.00 -28.87 -35.52
CA GLN A 185 20.77 -29.67 -35.46
C GLN A 185 19.62 -28.93 -34.76
N SER A 186 19.94 -28.03 -33.84
CA SER A 186 18.97 -27.24 -33.06
C SER A 186 18.48 -25.97 -33.78
N GLY A 187 18.97 -25.71 -35.01
CA GLY A 187 18.51 -24.61 -35.85
C GLY A 187 19.34 -23.33 -35.80
N TYR A 188 20.40 -23.28 -35.00
CA TYR A 188 21.29 -22.10 -34.88
C TYR A 188 22.47 -22.15 -35.87
N GLN A 189 22.16 -22.26 -37.16
CA GLN A 189 23.16 -22.58 -38.19
C GLN A 189 24.27 -21.53 -38.32
N THR A 190 23.94 -20.24 -38.38
CA THR A 190 24.93 -19.16 -38.57
C THR A 190 25.95 -19.14 -37.43
N ALA A 191 25.49 -19.02 -36.18
CA ALA A 191 26.38 -18.99 -35.02
C ALA A 191 27.21 -20.29 -34.90
N ALA A 192 26.61 -21.45 -35.20
CA ALA A 192 27.31 -22.72 -35.16
C ALA A 192 28.42 -22.81 -36.22
N LEU A 193 28.20 -22.27 -37.42
CA LEU A 193 29.21 -22.22 -38.48
C LEU A 193 30.33 -21.24 -38.15
N ASP A 194 30.00 -20.05 -37.64
CA ASP A 194 30.99 -19.04 -37.25
C ASP A 194 31.91 -19.57 -36.14
N ILE A 195 31.34 -20.18 -35.09
CA ILE A 195 32.12 -20.79 -33.99
C ILE A 195 32.95 -21.96 -34.51
N MET A 196 32.39 -22.79 -35.40
CA MET A 196 33.11 -23.93 -35.97
C MET A 196 34.29 -23.49 -36.85
N GLU A 197 34.15 -22.41 -37.61
CA GLU A 197 35.24 -21.81 -38.38
C GLU A 197 36.33 -21.27 -37.44
N GLU A 198 35.96 -20.53 -36.41
CA GLU A 198 36.90 -20.02 -35.39
C GLU A 198 37.66 -21.16 -34.69
N MET A 199 36.96 -22.21 -34.25
CA MET A 199 37.60 -23.39 -33.64
C MET A 199 38.50 -24.15 -34.62
N THR A 200 38.14 -24.18 -35.91
CA THR A 200 38.99 -24.78 -36.95
C THR A 200 40.30 -24.00 -37.09
N LEU A 201 40.25 -22.66 -37.10
CA LEU A 201 41.44 -21.81 -37.13
C LEU A 201 42.32 -22.01 -35.90
N HIS A 202 41.73 -22.09 -34.71
CA HIS A 202 42.45 -22.42 -33.47
C HIS A 202 43.12 -23.79 -33.53
N GLN A 203 42.40 -24.79 -34.04
CA GLN A 203 42.93 -26.14 -34.20
C GLN A 203 44.10 -26.19 -35.19
N GLU A 204 44.00 -25.50 -36.33
CA GLU A 204 45.07 -25.43 -37.32
C GLU A 204 46.33 -24.75 -36.78
N ALA A 205 46.16 -23.59 -36.11
CA ALA A 205 47.27 -22.88 -35.48
C ALA A 205 47.97 -23.72 -34.39
N ALA A 206 47.19 -24.43 -33.58
CA ALA A 206 47.70 -25.33 -32.56
C ALA A 206 48.48 -26.50 -33.17
N LEU A 207 47.94 -27.14 -34.22
CA LEU A 207 48.62 -28.24 -34.90
C LEU A 207 49.89 -27.78 -35.62
N GLU A 208 49.92 -26.59 -36.20
CA GLU A 208 51.14 -26.03 -36.80
C GLU A 208 52.22 -25.78 -35.74
N ARG A 209 51.84 -25.29 -34.55
CA ARG A 209 52.76 -25.15 -33.42
C ARG A 209 53.29 -26.50 -32.94
N LEU A 210 52.40 -27.49 -32.79
CA LEU A 210 52.76 -28.86 -32.43
C LEU A 210 53.71 -29.49 -33.45
N TYR A 211 53.47 -29.25 -34.74
CA TYR A 211 54.33 -29.69 -35.83
C TYR A 211 55.75 -29.10 -35.70
N ARG A 212 55.87 -27.77 -35.56
CA ARG A 212 57.18 -27.09 -35.44
C ARG A 212 57.95 -27.55 -34.21
N TRP A 213 57.25 -27.69 -33.08
CA TRP A 213 57.83 -28.18 -31.84
C TRP A 213 58.33 -29.62 -31.98
N THR A 214 57.53 -30.51 -32.57
CA THR A 214 57.88 -31.91 -32.84
C THR A 214 59.07 -32.00 -33.79
N GLN A 215 59.11 -31.19 -34.86
CA GLN A 215 60.22 -31.13 -35.80
C GLN A 215 61.52 -30.67 -35.15
N SER A 216 61.46 -29.63 -34.31
CA SER A 216 62.61 -29.13 -33.54
C SER A 216 63.16 -30.19 -32.59
N HIS A 217 62.28 -30.91 -31.88
CA HIS A 217 62.66 -32.02 -31.01
C HIS A 217 63.23 -33.22 -31.78
N CYS A 218 62.68 -33.56 -32.95
CA CYS A 218 63.20 -34.64 -33.80
C CYS A 218 64.56 -34.30 -34.44
N ARG A 219 64.86 -33.01 -34.65
CA ARG A 219 66.15 -32.55 -35.17
C ARG A 219 67.24 -32.52 -34.09
N ASN A 220 66.86 -32.42 -32.82
CA ASN A 220 67.76 -32.35 -31.66
C ASN A 220 67.76 -33.65 -30.81
N VAL A 221 67.48 -34.79 -31.45
CA VAL A 221 67.35 -36.13 -30.81
C VAL A 221 68.60 -36.55 -30.01
N ASP A 222 69.76 -35.99 -30.32
CA ASP A 222 71.02 -36.32 -29.63
C ASP A 222 71.07 -35.82 -28.16
N ALA A 223 70.15 -34.95 -27.73
CA ALA A 223 70.20 -34.31 -26.41
C ALA A 223 69.05 -34.66 -25.45
N ASN A 224 67.97 -35.31 -25.90
CA ASN A 224 66.82 -35.64 -25.03
C ASN A 224 66.15 -36.94 -25.47
N GLU A 225 65.89 -37.84 -24.52
CA GLU A 225 64.97 -38.97 -24.72
C GLU A 225 63.65 -38.45 -25.31
N ILE A 226 63.11 -39.15 -26.31
CA ILE A 226 61.84 -38.80 -26.95
C ILE A 226 60.75 -38.85 -25.86
N GLY A 227 60.44 -37.69 -25.30
CA GLY A 227 59.47 -37.57 -24.21
C GLY A 227 58.09 -38.05 -24.67
N MET A 228 57.32 -38.63 -23.75
CA MET A 228 55.96 -39.15 -23.98
C MET A 228 55.04 -38.12 -24.69
N LEU A 229 55.27 -36.83 -24.49
CA LEU A 229 54.57 -35.72 -25.14
C LEU A 229 54.84 -35.61 -26.66
N VAL A 230 56.03 -35.99 -27.13
CA VAL A 230 56.37 -36.03 -28.56
C VAL A 230 55.63 -37.18 -29.24
N ILE A 231 55.56 -38.34 -28.59
CA ILE A 231 54.79 -39.50 -29.08
C ILE A 231 53.30 -39.17 -29.14
N GLN A 232 52.77 -38.52 -28.09
CA GLN A 232 51.39 -38.03 -28.07
C GLN A 232 51.13 -36.98 -29.16
N GLY A 233 52.08 -36.07 -29.39
CA GLY A 233 52.02 -35.09 -30.48
C GLY A 233 51.98 -35.73 -31.86
N MET A 234 52.85 -36.71 -32.12
CA MET A 234 52.87 -37.48 -33.35
C MET A 234 51.59 -38.28 -33.58
N ALA A 235 51.04 -38.90 -32.53
CA ALA A 235 49.75 -39.61 -32.61
C ALA A 235 48.59 -38.68 -33.00
N ARG A 236 48.56 -37.45 -32.48
CA ARG A 236 47.53 -36.45 -32.84
C ARG A 236 47.71 -35.87 -34.24
N LEU A 237 48.95 -35.76 -34.73
CA LEU A 237 49.23 -35.39 -36.12
C LEU A 237 48.82 -36.50 -37.10
N GLN A 238 48.90 -37.78 -36.69
CA GLN A 238 48.50 -38.94 -37.49
C GLN A 238 47.00 -38.97 -37.83
N GLU A 239 46.14 -38.39 -36.99
CA GLU A 239 44.69 -38.30 -37.20
C GLU A 239 44.31 -37.39 -38.40
N ARG A 240 45.25 -36.58 -38.91
CA ARG A 240 45.11 -35.78 -40.14
C ARG A 240 46.24 -36.17 -41.13
N PRO A 241 46.00 -37.09 -42.08
CA PRO A 241 47.04 -37.71 -42.91
C PRO A 241 47.84 -36.72 -43.79
N VAL A 242 47.30 -35.52 -44.05
CA VAL A 242 47.97 -34.48 -44.84
C VAL A 242 49.12 -33.85 -44.06
N LEU A 243 48.96 -33.57 -42.77
CA LEU A 243 50.02 -32.97 -41.93
C LEU A 243 51.06 -34.02 -41.52
N PHE A 244 50.61 -35.24 -41.21
CA PHE A 244 51.51 -36.37 -40.90
C PHE A 244 52.45 -36.70 -42.06
N LYS A 245 51.98 -36.60 -43.30
CA LYS A 245 52.81 -36.82 -44.49
C LYS A 245 53.94 -35.79 -44.62
N TYR A 246 53.72 -34.54 -44.20
CA TYR A 246 54.76 -33.49 -44.18
C TYR A 246 55.74 -33.62 -43.00
N VAL A 247 55.38 -34.31 -41.91
CA VAL A 247 56.31 -34.59 -40.78
C VAL A 247 57.31 -35.69 -41.14
N ILE A 248 56.88 -36.63 -41.97
CA ILE A 248 57.65 -37.83 -42.33
C ILE A 248 58.61 -37.59 -43.53
N ASP A 249 58.26 -36.67 -44.44
CA ASP A 249 59.14 -36.20 -45.52
C ASP A 249 60.20 -35.21 -45.02
#